data_AF-W8P8W0-F1
#
_entry.id   AF-W8P8W0-F1
#
_cell.length_a   1.000
_cell.length_b   1.000
_cell.length_c   1.000
_cell.angle_alpha   90.00
_cell.angle_beta   90.00
_cell.angle_gamma   90.00
#
_symmetry.space_group_name_H-M   'P 1'
#
loop_
_entity.id
_entity.type
_entity.pdbx_description
1 polymer ?
#
loop_
_entity_poly.entity_id
_entity_poly.type
_entity_poly.pdbx_seq_one_letter_code
_entity_poly.pdbx_strand_id
1 'polypeptide(L)'
;MDTGDGRTAYMDFSTKVSGFDTDIKVLETSTHIFIYVSQCEETIHLYDEALKKEITKNKIRPKKKLIVFCNMRVHEGFNDIKKVVLDILRK
;
A
#
# COMPACT_ATOMS: atom_id res chain seq x y z
N MET A 1 -31.88 3.96 7.29
CA MET A 1 -30.84 2.94 7.56
C MET A 1 -29.89 3.00 6.38
N ASP A 2 -28.79 3.71 6.55
CA ASP A 2 -27.80 3.96 5.51
C ASP A 2 -26.61 3.04 5.74
N THR A 3 -26.76 1.78 5.31
CA THR A 3 -25.72 0.75 5.43
C THR A 3 -24.93 0.67 4.12
N GLY A 4 -24.10 1.69 3.88
CA GLY A 4 -23.22 1.82 2.72
C GLY A 4 -21.80 2.20 3.13
N ASP A 5 -21.28 1.54 4.15
CA ASP A 5 -19.97 1.81 4.76
C ASP A 5 -18.84 1.18 3.92
N GLY A 6 -18.01 2.03 3.30
CA GLY A 6 -16.74 1.61 2.70
C GLY A 6 -16.32 2.40 1.46
N ARG A 7 -15.80 3.61 1.60
CA ARG A 7 -14.99 4.24 0.53
C ARG A 7 -13.51 4.01 0.79
N THR A 8 -12.87 3.29 -0.11
CA THR A 8 -11.72 3.78 -0.89
C THR A 8 -11.95 3.19 -2.29
N ALA A 9 -12.28 3.92 -3.35
CA ALA A 9 -11.58 5.00 -4.05
C ALA A 9 -10.27 4.50 -4.68
N TYR A 10 -10.16 4.65 -6.00
CA TYR A 10 -8.90 4.48 -6.71
C TYR A 10 -8.01 5.66 -6.38
N MET A 11 -6.81 5.38 -5.90
CA MET A 11 -5.75 6.37 -5.72
C MET A 11 -4.54 5.97 -6.54
N ASP A 12 -4.00 6.93 -7.29
CA ASP A 12 -2.82 6.77 -8.13
C ASP A 12 -2.02 8.05 -8.06
N PHE A 13 -0.82 7.97 -7.52
CA PHE A 13 0.07 9.10 -7.39
C PHE A 13 1.52 8.64 -7.31
N SER A 14 2.41 9.55 -7.66
CA SER A 14 3.86 9.36 -7.53
C SER A 14 4.38 10.32 -6.47
N THR A 15 5.34 9.87 -5.67
CA THR A 15 6.03 10.70 -4.67
C THR A 15 7.49 10.27 -4.52
N LYS A 16 8.31 11.11 -3.88
CA LYS A 16 9.68 10.73 -3.55
C LYS A 16 9.73 10.07 -2.18
N VAL A 17 10.26 8.85 -2.11
CA VAL A 17 10.54 8.14 -0.85
C VAL A 17 12.01 7.82 -0.78
N SER A 18 12.68 8.33 0.26
CA SER A 18 14.14 8.21 0.44
C SER A 18 14.94 8.63 -0.79
N GLY A 19 14.47 9.66 -1.51
CA GLY A 19 15.10 10.18 -2.71
C GLY A 19 14.76 9.45 -4.01
N PHE A 20 14.01 8.34 -3.96
CA PHE A 20 13.58 7.57 -5.13
C PHE A 20 12.15 7.93 -5.54
N ASP A 21 11.93 8.11 -6.85
CA ASP A 21 10.59 8.23 -7.39
C ASP A 21 9.83 6.92 -7.16
N THR A 22 8.67 7.05 -6.55
CA THR A 22 7.86 5.94 -6.05
C THR A 22 6.43 6.10 -6.53
N ASP A 23 5.96 5.15 -7.34
CA ASP A 23 4.57 5.05 -7.74
C ASP A 23 3.78 4.28 -6.69
N ILE A 24 2.66 4.84 -6.23
CA ILE A 24 1.77 4.20 -5.26
C ILE A 24 0.37 4.17 -5.83
N LYS A 25 -0.18 2.97 -5.99
CA LYS A 25 -1.57 2.76 -6.42
C LYS A 25 -2.32 1.94 -5.41
N VAL A 26 -3.51 2.40 -5.03
CA VAL A 26 -4.40 1.68 -4.12
C VAL A 26 -5.77 1.58 -4.77
N LEU A 27 -6.24 0.35 -4.95
CA LEU A 27 -7.59 0.05 -5.39
C LEU A 27 -8.28 -0.77 -4.32
N GLU A 28 -9.34 -0.23 -3.75
CA GLU A 28 -10.20 -0.97 -2.83
C GLU A 28 -11.55 -1.25 -3.48
N THR A 29 -11.99 -2.49 -3.34
CA THR A 29 -13.28 -3.01 -3.81
C THR A 29 -14.09 -3.44 -2.59
N SER A 30 -15.28 -3.99 -2.79
CA SER A 30 -16.08 -4.56 -1.71
C SER A 30 -15.38 -5.73 -1.01
N THR A 31 -14.50 -6.46 -1.70
CA THR A 31 -13.90 -7.72 -1.22
C THR A 31 -12.38 -7.69 -1.08
N HIS A 32 -11.70 -6.83 -1.82
CA HIS A 32 -10.24 -6.79 -1.92
C HIS A 32 -9.69 -5.37 -1.74
N ILE A 33 -8.45 -5.30 -1.27
CA ILE A 33 -7.59 -4.13 -1.32
C ILE A 33 -6.35 -4.54 -2.10
N PHE A 34 -6.09 -3.85 -3.20
CA PHE A 34 -4.90 -3.99 -4.02
C PHE A 34 -3.98 -2.81 -3.76
N ILE A 35 -2.73 -3.08 -3.44
CA ILE A 35 -1.71 -2.07 -3.17
C ILE A 35 -0.52 -2.36 -4.07
N TYR A 36 -0.14 -1.37 -4.85
CA TYR A 36 1.02 -1.40 -5.72
C TYR A 36 1.98 -0.30 -5.28
N VAL A 37 3.22 -0.68 -4.99
CA VAL A 37 4.33 0.23 -4.69
C VAL A 37 5.47 -0.10 -5.65
N SER A 38 5.77 0.91 -6.45
CA SER A 38 6.71 1.06 -7.56
C SER A 38 7.99 1.88 -7.34
N GLN A 39 9.16 1.36 -6.98
CA GLN A 39 10.42 2.11 -7.16
C GLN A 39 11.16 1.54 -8.38
N CYS A 40 11.09 2.24 -9.51
CA CYS A 40 11.52 1.74 -10.83
C CYS A 40 13.00 1.25 -10.88
N GLU A 41 13.27 0.28 -11.74
CA GLU A 41 14.55 -0.19 -12.34
C GLU A 41 15.48 -1.24 -11.67
N GLU A 42 16.07 -2.03 -12.60
CA GLU A 42 17.10 -3.09 -12.63
C GLU A 42 17.22 -4.11 -11.49
N THR A 43 17.15 -3.68 -10.22
CA THR A 43 17.29 -4.58 -9.06
C THR A 43 16.03 -4.54 -8.20
N ILE A 44 15.34 -5.67 -8.14
CA ILE A 44 14.04 -5.80 -7.47
C ILE A 44 14.24 -6.44 -6.11
N HIS A 45 14.02 -5.67 -5.03
CA HIS A 45 13.76 -6.24 -3.71
C HIS A 45 12.25 -6.23 -3.45
N LEU A 46 11.67 -7.41 -3.22
CA LEU A 46 10.25 -7.58 -2.94
C LEU A 46 9.98 -7.49 -1.44
N TYR A 47 9.04 -6.61 -1.08
CA TYR A 47 8.62 -6.34 0.30
C TYR A 47 7.12 -6.60 0.52
N ASP A 48 6.47 -7.31 -0.40
CA ASP A 48 5.03 -7.62 -0.42
C ASP A 48 4.53 -8.13 0.93
N GLU A 49 5.15 -9.20 1.44
CA GLU A 49 4.76 -9.87 2.68
C GLU A 49 5.07 -9.01 3.91
N ALA A 50 6.16 -8.23 3.88
CA ALA A 50 6.50 -7.32 4.96
C ALA A 50 5.43 -6.22 5.10
N LEU A 51 5.04 -5.58 3.99
CA LEU A 51 4.01 -4.55 4.00
C LEU A 51 2.64 -5.12 4.35
N LYS A 52 2.28 -6.29 3.81
CA LYS A 52 1.04 -7.01 4.12
C LYS A 52 0.93 -7.34 5.60
N LYS A 53 2.02 -7.79 6.24
CA LYS A 53 2.07 -8.07 7.68
C LYS A 53 1.80 -6.81 8.51
N GLU A 54 2.40 -5.68 8.14
CA GLU A 54 2.20 -4.41 8.85
C GLU A 54 0.75 -3.91 8.74
N ILE A 55 0.14 -3.97 7.56
CA ILE A 55 -1.27 -3.59 7.37
C ILE A 55 -2.19 -4.49 8.20
N THR A 56 -1.95 -5.81 8.16
CA THR A 56 -2.74 -6.81 8.91
C THR A 56 -2.64 -6.57 10.41
N LYS A 57 -1.44 -6.28 10.93
CA LYS A 57 -1.19 -5.97 12.34
C LYS A 57 -1.97 -4.73 12.81
N ASN A 58 -2.15 -3.75 11.93
CA ASN A 58 -2.92 -2.54 12.21
C ASN A 58 -4.45 -2.75 12.15
N LYS A 59 -4.93 -3.97 11.85
CA LYS A 59 -6.36 -4.33 11.77
C LYS A 59 -7.17 -3.39 10.86
N ILE A 60 -6.56 -2.86 9.81
CA ILE A 60 -7.26 -2.01 8.84
C ILE A 60 -8.08 -2.90 7.90
N ARG A 61 -9.38 -2.62 7.79
CA ARG A 61 -10.33 -3.35 6.92
C ARG A 61 -10.19 -4.90 7.02
N PRO A 62 -10.27 -5.50 8.23
CA PRO A 62 -9.83 -6.87 8.49
C PRO A 62 -10.64 -7.97 7.79
N LYS A 63 -11.80 -7.61 7.20
CA LYS A 63 -12.66 -8.53 6.44
C LYS A 63 -12.31 -8.59 4.95
N LYS A 64 -11.51 -7.65 4.43
CA LYS A 64 -11.13 -7.59 3.01
C LYS A 64 -9.86 -8.39 2.78
N LYS A 65 -9.77 -9.04 1.61
CA LYS A 65 -8.55 -9.70 1.15
C LYS A 65 -7.51 -8.66 0.76
N LEU A 66 -6.27 -8.84 1.21
CA LEU A 66 -5.19 -7.90 0.95
C LEU A 66 -4.21 -8.50 -0.07
N ILE A 67 -4.03 -7.80 -1.19
CA ILE A 67 -3.09 -8.13 -2.26
C ILE A 67 -2.09 -6.97 -2.35
N VAL A 68 -0.81 -7.27 -2.17
CA VAL A 68 0.25 -6.27 -2.14
C VAL A 68 1.33 -6.66 -3.14
N PHE A 69 1.74 -5.71 -3.95
CA PHE A 69 2.97 -5.73 -4.73
C PHE A 69 3.79 -4.52 -4.29
N CYS A 70 4.98 -4.75 -3.75
CA CYS A 70 5.84 -3.73 -3.18
C CYS A 70 7.28 -4.03 -3.59
N ASN A 71 7.73 -3.38 -4.66
CA ASN A 71 9.13 -3.38 -5.03
C ASN A 71 9.80 -2.11 -4.48
N MET A 72 11.03 -2.26 -4.00
CA MET A 72 11.80 -1.14 -3.48
C MET A 72 13.26 -1.31 -3.87
N ARG A 73 13.97 -0.19 -4.03
CA ARG A 73 15.42 -0.21 -4.34
C ARG A 73 16.27 -0.55 -3.13
N VAL A 74 15.89 -0.04 -1.95
CA VAL A 74 16.64 -0.24 -0.70
C VAL A 74 15.68 -0.42 0.48
N HIS A 75 16.12 -1.15 1.50
CA HIS A 75 15.32 -1.42 2.70
C HIS A 75 14.99 -0.15 3.49
N GLU A 76 15.88 0.84 3.50
CA GLU A 76 15.80 2.02 4.36
C GLU A 76 14.50 2.84 4.15
N GLY A 77 13.93 2.82 2.94
CA GLY A 77 12.68 3.50 2.64
C GLY A 77 11.40 2.76 3.06
N PHE A 78 11.51 1.51 3.52
CA PHE A 78 10.33 0.68 3.80
C PHE A 78 9.43 1.27 4.88
N ASN A 79 10.01 1.90 5.91
CA ASN A 79 9.24 2.53 6.97
C ASN A 79 8.41 3.73 6.48
N ASP A 80 8.92 4.47 5.50
CA ASP A 80 8.21 5.59 4.90
C ASP A 80 7.06 5.10 4.02
N ILE A 81 7.30 4.09 3.17
CA ILE A 81 6.24 3.43 2.38
C ILE A 81 5.14 2.91 3.29
N LYS A 82 5.52 2.16 4.33
CA LYS A 82 4.58 1.64 5.32
C LYS A 82 3.72 2.77 5.90
N LYS A 83 4.32 3.90 6.28
CA LYS A 83 3.58 5.03 6.86
C LYS A 83 2.59 5.61 5.84
N VAL A 84 3.05 5.90 4.62
CA VAL A 84 2.20 6.45 3.55
C VAL A 84 1.00 5.53 3.27
N VAL A 85 1.23 4.23 3.12
CA VAL A 85 0.17 3.26 2.84
C VAL A 85 -0.82 3.15 4.01
N LEU A 86 -0.34 3.09 5.25
CA LEU A 86 -1.23 3.04 6.42
C LEU A 86 -2.07 4.31 6.55
N ASP A 87 -1.52 5.48 6.23
CA ASP A 87 -2.23 6.76 6.29
C ASP A 87 -3.31 6.85 5.20
N ILE A 88 -3.07 6.28 4.00
CA ILE A 88 -4.09 6.16 2.94
C ILE A 88 -5.26 5.30 3.41
N LEU A 89 -4.98 4.12 3.97
CA LEU A 89 -6.02 3.15 4.32
C LEU A 89 -6.82 3.54 5.58
N ARG A 90 -6.36 4.52 6.36
CA ARG A 90 -7.03 5.04 7.55
C ARG A 90 -7.98 6.20 7.26
N LYS A 91 -7.84 6.85 6.11
CA LYS A 91 -8.78 7.88 5.65
C LYS A 91 -10.10 7.25 5.20
#